data_AF-C1MZJ0-F1
#
_entry.id   AF-C1MZJ0-F1
#
_cell.length_a   1.000
_cell.length_b   1.000
_cell.length_c   1.000
_cell.angle_alpha   90.00
_cell.angle_beta   90.00
_cell.angle_gamma   90.00
#
_symmetry.space_group_name_H-M   'P 1'
#
loop_
_entity.id
_entity.type
_entity.pdbx_description
1 polymer ?
#
loop_
_entity_poly.entity_id
_entity_poly.type
_entity_poly.pdbx_seq_one_letter_code
_entity_poly.pdbx_strand_id
1 'polypeptide(L)'
;MSFASSRAPCTARFTPASSSSSSSSSLPRRRFVAAWLTPNRGRFLGRFLGASAAATGSPAAESPTTPTTPKTTDAAPIARNIGGWRDNAFETFCDDALADPRARSGLRAIETRHPELDAAVLLLGFWLATHEDAAMRRAMTRAQLRNATKISERWRWRVGESLSRAEASLRGEDLRDSAPAMELARAVRDVANETARVERAALCEMATSDAWWGKEPEKDTDGDKSELELEVTGLGVVRGASAVACLNARSYAEYLGWDLKRDDWRALRGVFVGCLRARGRVAADDVDIVGANSGGAEGGAEDDDDVALTNAGWRVVRGAIDPRMVSPRRMEQKAANARYLDARRTLAAETKRWKATCEDYKRARRIVKAARHEVHKSRRAVRVEYR
;
A
#
# COMPACT_ATOMS: atom_id res chain seq x y z
N MET A 1 -16.00 13.06 75.60
CA MET A 1 -16.72 14.35 75.64
C MET A 1 -17.19 14.67 74.24
N SER A 2 -18.47 14.96 74.09
CA SER A 2 -19.11 15.18 72.78
C SER A 2 -19.07 16.65 72.40
N PHE A 3 -18.87 16.95 71.11
CA PHE A 3 -19.74 17.89 70.40
C PHE A 3 -19.75 17.56 68.91
N ALA A 4 -20.94 17.55 68.32
CA ALA A 4 -21.19 17.13 66.94
C ALA A 4 -21.66 18.30 66.08
N SER A 5 -21.27 18.29 64.80
CA SER A 5 -21.98 18.98 63.71
C SER A 5 -21.51 18.33 62.39
N SER A 6 -22.27 17.41 61.79
CA SER A 6 -23.53 17.63 61.07
C SER A 6 -23.37 18.49 59.81
N ARG A 7 -23.00 17.85 58.69
CA ARG A 7 -23.71 17.95 57.39
C ARG A 7 -23.06 17.10 56.29
N ALA A 8 -23.89 16.26 55.69
CA ALA A 8 -23.72 15.63 54.39
C ALA A 8 -25.13 15.42 53.79
N PRO A 9 -25.30 14.99 52.53
CA PRO A 9 -24.58 15.37 51.31
C PRO A 9 -25.56 15.93 50.24
N CYS A 10 -25.06 16.55 49.17
CA CYS A 10 -25.87 16.85 47.97
C CYS A 10 -25.21 16.31 46.70
N THR A 11 -25.62 15.12 46.29
CA THR A 11 -25.34 14.55 44.97
C THR A 11 -26.20 15.22 43.90
N ALA A 12 -25.59 15.79 42.86
CA ALA A 12 -26.30 16.27 41.67
C ALA A 12 -25.89 15.46 40.44
N ARG A 13 -26.77 14.53 40.00
CA ARG A 13 -26.69 13.92 38.67
C ARG A 13 -26.99 15.00 37.62
N PHE A 14 -26.11 15.17 36.64
CA PHE A 14 -26.41 15.94 35.43
C PHE A 14 -26.80 15.01 34.29
N THR A 15 -28.07 15.02 33.91
CA THR A 15 -28.59 14.45 32.67
C THR A 15 -28.82 15.56 31.65
N PRO A 16 -28.18 15.56 30.47
CA PRO A 16 -28.56 16.46 29.39
C PRO A 16 -29.72 15.85 28.59
N ALA A 17 -30.85 16.56 28.54
CA ALA A 17 -31.96 16.25 27.63
C ALA A 17 -31.98 17.25 26.47
N SER A 18 -32.36 16.76 25.29
CA SER A 18 -32.23 17.42 24.00
C SER A 18 -33.12 18.65 23.80
N SER A 19 -32.65 19.63 23.02
CA SER A 19 -33.52 20.39 22.11
C SER A 19 -32.74 20.92 20.90
N SER A 20 -33.40 20.84 19.75
CA SER A 20 -33.01 21.28 18.41
C SER A 20 -32.82 22.82 18.32
N SER A 21 -32.26 23.42 17.26
CA SER A 21 -32.23 23.03 15.83
C SER A 21 -31.13 23.75 15.03
N SER A 22 -30.79 23.21 13.84
CA SER A 22 -30.31 23.91 12.60
C SER A 22 -29.15 24.94 12.74
N SER A 23 -28.01 24.86 12.04
CA SER A 23 -27.63 24.14 10.81
C SER A 23 -26.11 24.32 10.56
N SER A 24 -25.40 23.61 9.69
CA SER A 24 -25.73 22.42 8.88
C SER A 24 -24.45 21.77 8.33
N SER A 25 -24.15 20.51 8.70
CA SER A 25 -23.13 19.68 8.05
C SER A 25 -23.34 18.18 8.34
N SER A 26 -23.50 17.39 7.28
CA SER A 26 -23.40 15.92 7.29
C SER A 26 -23.12 15.48 5.84
N LEU A 27 -21.93 14.93 5.55
CA LEU A 27 -21.51 13.54 5.76
C LEU A 27 -22.32 12.51 4.93
N PRO A 28 -21.64 11.57 4.23
CA PRO A 28 -22.26 10.75 3.20
C PRO A 28 -23.18 9.67 3.77
N ARG A 29 -24.29 9.41 3.05
CA ARG A 29 -25.26 8.37 3.40
C ARG A 29 -24.65 6.97 3.29
N ARG A 30 -24.53 6.27 4.42
CA ARG A 30 -24.48 4.79 4.42
C ARG A 30 -25.80 4.26 3.88
N ARG A 31 -25.79 3.59 2.73
CA ARG A 31 -26.88 2.71 2.30
C ARG A 31 -26.61 1.31 2.84
N PHE A 32 -27.45 0.84 3.76
CA PHE A 32 -27.67 -0.58 3.94
C PHE A 32 -28.43 -1.09 2.71
N VAL A 33 -27.91 -2.13 2.06
CA VAL A 33 -28.67 -3.01 1.17
C VAL A 33 -28.24 -4.43 1.51
N ALA A 34 -29.20 -5.25 1.95
CA ALA A 34 -29.05 -6.68 2.12
C ALA A 34 -30.17 -7.37 1.30
N ALA A 35 -29.88 -8.59 0.82
CA ALA A 35 -30.59 -9.29 -0.25
C ALA A 35 -30.46 -8.57 -1.63
N TRP A 36 -30.21 -9.28 -2.74
CA TRP A 36 -30.56 -10.67 -3.03
C TRP A 36 -29.38 -11.55 -3.50
N LEU A 37 -29.44 -12.82 -3.10
CA LEU A 37 -28.72 -13.94 -3.72
C LEU A 37 -29.57 -14.51 -4.86
N THR A 38 -29.07 -14.52 -6.09
CA THR A 38 -29.37 -15.56 -7.10
C THR A 38 -28.27 -15.60 -8.18
N PRO A 39 -27.88 -16.78 -8.68
CA PRO A 39 -26.79 -16.92 -9.64
C PRO A 39 -27.29 -16.80 -11.08
N ASN A 40 -26.75 -15.85 -11.85
CA ASN A 40 -27.11 -15.70 -13.26
C ASN A 40 -26.34 -16.71 -14.15
N ARG A 41 -26.80 -17.97 -14.16
CA ARG A 41 -26.39 -18.99 -15.14
C ARG A 41 -26.97 -18.64 -16.50
N GLY A 42 -26.15 -18.12 -17.42
CA GLY A 42 -26.60 -17.65 -18.73
C GLY A 42 -25.59 -17.87 -19.86
N ARG A 43 -25.56 -19.10 -20.38
CA ARG A 43 -25.08 -19.53 -21.72
C ARG A 43 -24.23 -18.52 -22.54
N PHE A 44 -22.94 -18.82 -22.66
CA PHE A 44 -22.23 -18.68 -23.94
C PHE A 44 -21.51 -19.99 -24.25
N LEU A 45 -22.14 -20.81 -25.11
CA LEU A 45 -21.63 -22.07 -25.61
C LEU A 45 -21.50 -21.91 -27.12
N GLY A 46 -20.28 -21.97 -27.67
CA GLY A 46 -20.09 -21.81 -29.11
C GLY A 46 -18.64 -21.78 -29.57
N ARG A 47 -18.17 -22.92 -30.09
CA ARG A 47 -16.95 -23.15 -30.93
C ARG A 47 -15.62 -22.66 -30.31
N PHE A 48 -14.63 -23.51 -30.03
CA PHE A 48 -14.02 -24.49 -30.93
C PHE A 48 -13.30 -25.59 -30.14
N LEU A 49 -13.64 -26.86 -30.38
CA LEU A 49 -12.84 -28.04 -30.02
C LEU A 49 -13.21 -29.19 -30.97
N GLY A 50 -12.21 -29.99 -31.34
CA GLY A 50 -12.32 -31.14 -32.24
C GLY A 50 -12.11 -30.77 -33.73
N ALA A 51 -11.22 -31.43 -34.48
CA ALA A 51 -10.81 -32.82 -34.39
C ALA A 51 -9.33 -33.05 -34.75
N SER A 52 -8.71 -33.99 -34.04
CA SER A 52 -7.53 -34.72 -34.51
C SER A 52 -7.97 -36.17 -34.75
N ALA A 53 -7.81 -36.66 -35.97
CA ALA A 53 -7.95 -38.07 -36.32
C ALA A 53 -7.06 -38.35 -37.53
N ALA A 54 -6.25 -39.41 -37.44
CA ALA A 54 -5.34 -39.81 -38.51
C ALA A 54 -6.07 -40.63 -39.59
N ALA A 55 -5.70 -40.44 -40.85
CA ALA A 55 -5.95 -41.39 -41.92
C ALA A 55 -4.80 -41.34 -42.94
N THR A 56 -4.27 -42.51 -43.27
CA THR A 56 -3.21 -42.76 -44.26
C THR A 56 -3.68 -42.49 -45.69
N GLY A 57 -2.84 -41.83 -46.51
CA GLY A 57 -3.08 -41.72 -47.96
C GLY A 57 -2.09 -40.80 -48.69
N SER A 58 -1.28 -41.38 -49.56
CA SER A 58 -0.44 -40.74 -50.59
C SER A 58 -0.39 -41.69 -51.80
N PRO A 59 0.03 -41.30 -53.03
CA PRO A 59 0.51 -39.99 -53.49
C PRO A 59 -0.07 -39.51 -54.85
N ALA A 60 0.19 -38.24 -55.21
CA ALA A 60 0.39 -37.69 -56.58
C ALA A 60 0.53 -36.16 -56.42
N ALA A 61 1.69 -35.51 -56.66
CA ALA A 61 2.36 -35.30 -57.95
C ALA A 61 1.60 -34.34 -58.88
N GLU A 62 1.85 -33.03 -58.76
CA GLU A 62 2.17 -32.14 -59.90
C GLU A 62 2.64 -30.73 -59.46
N SER A 63 3.53 -30.18 -60.27
CA SER A 63 4.06 -28.80 -60.32
C SER A 63 4.34 -28.54 -61.82
N PRO A 64 4.54 -27.31 -62.34
CA PRO A 64 4.97 -26.09 -61.64
C PRO A 64 4.32 -24.77 -62.15
N THR A 65 4.74 -23.61 -61.62
CA THR A 65 5.14 -22.43 -62.44
C THR A 65 5.78 -21.32 -61.58
N THR A 66 6.94 -20.84 -62.02
CA THR A 66 7.69 -19.64 -61.59
C THR A 66 7.56 -18.54 -62.68
N PRO A 67 8.24 -17.36 -62.65
CA PRO A 67 8.92 -16.61 -61.57
C PRO A 67 8.54 -15.10 -61.48
N THR A 68 8.93 -14.39 -60.41
CA THR A 68 9.31 -12.95 -60.52
C THR A 68 10.30 -12.50 -59.42
N THR A 69 11.50 -12.09 -59.83
CA THR A 69 12.43 -11.19 -59.10
C THR A 69 12.39 -9.80 -59.78
N PRO A 70 12.99 -8.70 -59.28
CA PRO A 70 13.91 -8.55 -58.15
C PRO A 70 13.64 -7.33 -57.22
N LYS A 71 14.39 -7.21 -56.11
CA LYS A 71 15.31 -6.07 -55.85
C LYS A 71 16.02 -6.17 -54.50
N THR A 72 17.34 -6.08 -54.54
CA THR A 72 18.18 -5.82 -53.37
C THR A 72 17.92 -4.42 -52.83
N THR A 73 17.78 -4.30 -51.51
CA THR A 73 18.03 -3.03 -50.81
C THR A 73 18.80 -3.37 -49.54
N ASP A 74 20.06 -2.93 -49.49
CA ASP A 74 20.90 -3.08 -48.30
C ASP A 74 20.37 -2.21 -47.17
N ALA A 75 19.68 -2.85 -46.24
CA ALA A 75 19.48 -2.36 -44.89
C ALA A 75 19.70 -3.56 -43.98
N ALA A 76 20.86 -3.60 -43.31
CA ALA A 76 21.13 -4.62 -42.30
C ALA A 76 19.96 -4.60 -41.29
N PRO A 77 19.25 -5.72 -41.06
CA PRO A 77 18.25 -5.75 -40.02
C PRO A 77 18.99 -5.55 -38.71
N ILE A 78 18.81 -4.37 -38.11
CA ILE A 78 19.09 -4.17 -36.69
C ILE A 78 18.37 -5.31 -36.00
N ALA A 79 19.14 -6.24 -35.45
CA ALA A 79 18.62 -7.36 -34.71
C ALA A 79 17.90 -6.76 -33.50
N ARG A 80 16.57 -6.59 -33.63
CA ARG A 80 15.70 -6.49 -32.47
C ARG A 80 16.00 -7.73 -31.66
N ASN A 81 16.62 -7.55 -30.50
CA ASN A 81 16.85 -8.64 -29.59
C ASN A 81 15.49 -9.28 -29.29
N ILE A 82 15.24 -10.43 -29.92
CA ILE A 82 14.20 -11.36 -29.49
C ILE A 82 14.79 -12.09 -28.28
N GLY A 83 15.11 -11.32 -27.23
CA GLY A 83 15.08 -11.87 -25.88
C GLY A 83 13.64 -12.32 -25.69
N GLY A 84 13.45 -13.62 -25.45
CA GLY A 84 12.11 -14.11 -25.15
C GLY A 84 11.58 -13.36 -23.93
N TRP A 85 10.26 -13.25 -23.80
CA TRP A 85 9.62 -12.69 -22.59
C TRP A 85 10.12 -13.37 -21.29
N ARG A 86 10.65 -14.60 -21.41
CA ARG A 86 11.34 -15.37 -20.36
C ARG A 86 12.64 -14.73 -19.86
N ASP A 87 13.39 -14.05 -20.72
CA ASP A 87 14.74 -13.54 -20.44
C ASP A 87 14.69 -12.01 -20.27
N ASN A 88 14.06 -11.56 -19.19
CA ASN A 88 13.92 -10.13 -18.88
C ASN A 88 14.59 -9.77 -17.53
N ALA A 89 15.06 -8.53 -17.42
CA ALA A 89 15.88 -8.08 -16.28
C ALA A 89 15.16 -8.09 -14.92
N PHE A 90 13.82 -8.13 -14.92
CA PHE A 90 13.01 -8.29 -13.71
C PHE A 90 12.84 -9.75 -13.32
N GLU A 91 12.72 -10.69 -14.27
CA GLU A 91 12.75 -12.13 -14.02
C GLU A 91 14.08 -12.56 -13.41
N THR A 92 15.22 -12.13 -13.98
CA THR A 92 16.55 -12.40 -13.41
C THR A 92 16.66 -11.87 -11.98
N PHE A 93 16.20 -10.63 -11.74
CA PHE A 93 16.15 -10.06 -10.40
C PHE A 93 15.29 -10.89 -9.43
N CYS A 94 14.12 -11.37 -9.88
CA CYS A 94 13.24 -12.19 -9.06
C CYS A 94 13.91 -13.52 -8.71
N ASP A 95 14.55 -14.18 -9.66
CA ASP A 95 15.22 -15.46 -9.44
C ASP A 95 16.47 -15.30 -8.55
N ASP A 96 17.25 -14.21 -8.71
CA ASP A 96 18.37 -13.85 -7.83
C ASP A 96 17.90 -13.52 -6.39
N ALA A 97 16.85 -12.71 -6.24
CA ALA A 97 16.28 -12.37 -4.93
C ALA A 97 15.64 -13.58 -4.23
N LEU A 98 15.00 -14.46 -5.01
CA LEU A 98 14.42 -15.72 -4.51
C LEU A 98 15.46 -16.82 -4.33
N ALA A 99 16.70 -16.65 -4.79
CA ALA A 99 17.81 -17.56 -4.47
C ALA A 99 18.13 -17.50 -2.96
N ASP A 100 18.04 -16.31 -2.34
CA ASP A 100 18.17 -16.14 -0.88
C ASP A 100 17.01 -16.89 -0.16
N PRO A 101 17.32 -17.90 0.69
CA PRO A 101 16.30 -18.64 1.42
C PRO A 101 15.45 -17.74 2.33
N ARG A 102 16.01 -16.67 2.89
CA ARG A 102 15.35 -15.73 3.82
C ARG A 102 14.28 -14.92 3.11
N ALA A 103 14.56 -14.43 1.90
CA ALA A 103 13.59 -13.74 1.07
C ALA A 103 12.48 -14.68 0.61
N ARG A 104 12.84 -15.89 0.17
CA ARG A 104 11.88 -16.92 -0.27
C ARG A 104 10.95 -17.38 0.87
N SER A 105 11.47 -17.60 2.08
CA SER A 105 10.66 -17.94 3.25
C SER A 105 9.85 -16.73 3.74
N GLY A 106 10.43 -15.54 3.67
CA GLY A 106 9.80 -14.28 4.06
C GLY A 106 8.55 -14.00 3.23
N LEU A 107 8.67 -14.01 1.90
CA LEU A 107 7.56 -13.79 0.98
C LEU A 107 6.42 -14.79 1.25
N ARG A 108 6.71 -16.10 1.25
CA ARG A 108 5.71 -17.15 1.54
C ARG A 108 5.02 -16.94 2.89
N ALA A 109 5.76 -16.55 3.92
CA ALA A 109 5.21 -16.30 5.25
C ALA A 109 4.29 -15.08 5.28
N ILE A 110 4.55 -14.03 4.47
CA ILE A 110 3.65 -12.87 4.39
C ILE A 110 2.44 -13.21 3.51
N GLU A 111 2.62 -13.83 2.34
CA GLU A 111 1.52 -14.30 1.46
C GLU A 111 0.51 -15.20 2.19
N THR A 112 1.00 -16.07 3.08
CA THR A 112 0.15 -16.98 3.89
C THR A 112 -0.72 -16.22 4.89
N ARG A 113 -0.28 -15.04 5.35
CA ARG A 113 -0.96 -14.24 6.39
C ARG A 113 -1.77 -13.08 5.83
N HIS A 114 -1.36 -12.56 4.68
CA HIS A 114 -1.94 -11.45 3.94
C HIS A 114 -2.16 -11.96 2.50
N PRO A 115 -3.21 -12.77 2.24
CA PRO A 115 -3.42 -13.40 0.93
C PRO A 115 -3.68 -12.38 -0.19
N GLU A 116 -4.08 -11.16 0.13
CA GLU A 116 -4.14 -10.04 -0.81
C GLU A 116 -2.77 -9.47 -1.22
N LEU A 117 -1.68 -9.88 -0.57
CA LEU A 117 -0.31 -9.62 -1.01
C LEU A 117 -0.04 -10.33 -2.32
N ASP A 118 0.58 -9.61 -3.25
CA ASP A 118 1.18 -10.16 -4.45
C ASP A 118 2.70 -9.99 -4.42
N ALA A 119 3.42 -11.11 -4.39
CA ALA A 119 4.88 -11.10 -4.32
C ALA A 119 5.51 -10.48 -5.57
N ALA A 120 4.89 -10.61 -6.75
CA ALA A 120 5.42 -10.01 -7.97
C ALA A 120 5.36 -8.47 -7.90
N VAL A 121 4.29 -7.90 -7.33
CA VAL A 121 4.16 -6.44 -7.13
C VAL A 121 5.13 -5.93 -6.06
N LEU A 122 5.33 -6.68 -4.97
CA LEU A 122 6.32 -6.32 -3.95
C LEU A 122 7.75 -6.39 -4.51
N LEU A 123 8.11 -7.46 -5.22
CA LEU A 123 9.39 -7.62 -5.89
C LEU A 123 9.64 -6.53 -6.95
N LEU A 124 8.61 -6.12 -7.70
CA LEU A 124 8.70 -5.01 -8.66
C LEU A 124 9.13 -3.71 -7.97
N GLY A 125 8.57 -3.43 -6.78
CA GLY A 125 8.96 -2.29 -5.96
C GLY A 125 10.42 -2.31 -5.52
N PHE A 126 10.97 -3.49 -5.23
CA PHE A 126 12.39 -3.64 -4.92
C PHE A 126 13.29 -3.54 -6.15
N TRP A 127 12.91 -4.18 -7.26
CA TRP A 127 13.65 -4.14 -8.52
C TRP A 127 13.85 -2.71 -9.00
N LEU A 128 12.77 -1.91 -9.03
CA LEU A 128 12.79 -0.49 -9.38
C LEU A 128 13.70 0.31 -8.44
N ALA A 129 13.69 0.02 -7.14
CA ALA A 129 14.57 0.67 -6.17
C ALA A 129 16.06 0.34 -6.38
N THR A 130 16.37 -0.85 -6.89
CA THR A 130 17.74 -1.27 -7.25
C THR A 130 18.15 -0.94 -8.68
N HIS A 131 17.26 -0.36 -9.50
CA HIS A 131 17.49 -0.19 -10.93
C HIS A 131 18.68 0.75 -11.21
N GLU A 132 19.49 0.43 -12.23
CA GLU A 132 20.69 1.21 -12.56
C GLU A 132 20.35 2.61 -13.06
N ASP A 133 19.35 2.71 -13.93
CA ASP A 133 18.81 3.99 -14.40
C ASP A 133 18.10 4.76 -13.27
N ALA A 134 18.58 5.97 -13.01
CA ALA A 134 18.04 6.90 -12.02
C ALA A 134 16.63 7.43 -12.39
N ALA A 135 16.24 7.41 -13.67
CA ALA A 135 14.88 7.78 -14.08
C ALA A 135 13.84 6.73 -13.63
N MET A 136 14.22 5.45 -13.64
CA MET A 136 13.41 4.33 -13.14
C MET A 136 13.55 4.12 -11.62
N ARG A 137 14.65 4.57 -11.00
CA ARG A 137 14.89 4.50 -9.55
C ARG A 137 14.06 5.52 -8.76
N ARG A 138 12.74 5.48 -8.93
CA ARG A 138 11.76 6.39 -8.30
C ARG A 138 10.66 5.57 -7.63
N ALA A 139 10.04 6.14 -6.59
CA ALA A 139 8.94 5.48 -5.89
C ALA A 139 7.68 5.42 -6.78
N MET A 140 6.98 4.29 -6.76
CA MET A 140 5.75 4.08 -7.52
C MET A 140 4.62 4.97 -6.98
N THR A 141 4.01 5.74 -7.87
CA THR A 141 2.78 6.48 -7.58
C THR A 141 1.61 5.53 -7.35
N ARG A 142 0.57 6.00 -6.64
CA ARG A 142 -0.67 5.23 -6.42
C ARG A 142 -1.37 4.81 -7.74
N ALA A 143 -1.16 5.55 -8.82
CA ALA A 143 -1.71 5.23 -10.13
C ALA A 143 -0.96 4.09 -10.82
N GLN A 144 0.38 4.11 -10.77
CA GLN A 144 1.27 3.05 -11.22
C GLN A 144 1.00 1.76 -10.42
N LEU A 145 1.05 1.84 -9.09
CA LEU A 145 0.80 0.69 -8.22
C LEU A 145 -0.54 -0.02 -8.51
N ARG A 146 -1.62 0.74 -8.69
CA ARG A 146 -2.95 0.22 -9.09
C ARG A 146 -2.95 -0.44 -10.47
N ASN A 147 -2.07 -0.04 -11.38
CA ASN A 147 -1.94 -0.69 -12.68
C ASN A 147 -1.13 -1.99 -12.57
N ALA A 148 -0.06 -2.01 -11.76
CA ALA A 148 0.71 -3.22 -11.45
C ALA A 148 -0.17 -4.29 -10.82
N THR A 149 -0.93 -3.96 -9.77
CA THR A 149 -1.85 -4.93 -9.13
C THR A 149 -2.95 -5.41 -10.07
N LYS A 150 -3.45 -4.57 -10.99
CA LYS A 150 -4.41 -5.01 -12.02
C LYS A 150 -3.83 -6.01 -13.03
N ILE A 151 -2.52 -6.00 -13.28
CA ILE A 151 -1.85 -7.01 -14.11
C ILE A 151 -1.71 -8.30 -13.29
N SER A 152 -1.20 -8.19 -12.06
CA SER A 152 -0.98 -9.35 -11.19
C SER A 152 -2.29 -10.09 -10.87
N GLU A 153 -3.34 -9.36 -10.48
CA GLU A 153 -4.71 -9.85 -10.28
C GLU A 153 -5.23 -10.64 -11.50
N ARG A 154 -4.95 -10.20 -12.73
CA ARG A 154 -5.42 -10.89 -13.94
C ARG A 154 -4.78 -12.26 -14.09
N TRP A 155 -3.49 -12.38 -13.83
CA TRP A 155 -2.76 -13.65 -13.90
C TRP A 155 -3.16 -14.57 -12.76
N ARG A 156 -3.14 -14.04 -11.54
CA ARG A 156 -3.48 -14.77 -10.32
C ARG A 156 -4.90 -15.32 -10.30
N TRP A 157 -5.92 -14.50 -10.55
CA TRP A 157 -7.33 -14.95 -10.47
C TRP A 157 -7.76 -15.82 -11.66
N ARG A 158 -7.25 -15.56 -12.88
CA ARG A 158 -7.68 -16.33 -14.05
C ARG A 158 -6.95 -17.65 -14.17
N VAL A 159 -5.64 -17.64 -13.90
CA VAL A 159 -4.73 -18.73 -14.24
C VAL A 159 -4.17 -19.37 -12.98
N GLY A 160 -3.51 -18.61 -12.11
CA GLY A 160 -2.85 -19.12 -10.91
C GLY A 160 -3.78 -19.94 -10.00
N GLU A 161 -4.91 -19.35 -9.58
CA GLU A 161 -5.86 -20.03 -8.68
C GLU A 161 -6.49 -21.29 -9.32
N SER A 162 -6.75 -21.25 -10.64
CA SER A 162 -7.27 -22.38 -11.39
C SER A 162 -6.26 -23.54 -11.47
N LEU A 163 -4.98 -23.23 -11.71
CA LEU A 163 -3.90 -24.22 -11.72
C LEU A 163 -3.63 -24.76 -10.31
N SER A 164 -3.62 -23.92 -9.27
CA SER A 164 -3.46 -24.38 -7.88
C SER A 164 -4.60 -25.31 -7.45
N ARG A 165 -5.85 -25.01 -7.83
CA ARG A 165 -7.00 -25.91 -7.59
C ARG A 165 -6.87 -27.23 -8.35
N ALA A 166 -6.37 -27.21 -9.60
CA ALA A 166 -6.12 -28.42 -10.37
C ALA A 166 -4.98 -29.28 -9.77
N GLU A 167 -3.85 -28.66 -9.38
CA GLU A 167 -2.72 -29.33 -8.72
C GLU A 167 -3.15 -29.97 -7.39
N ALA A 168 -3.94 -29.25 -6.58
CA ALA A 168 -4.48 -29.77 -5.33
C ALA A 168 -5.44 -30.95 -5.56
N SER A 169 -6.32 -30.87 -6.56
CA SER A 169 -7.23 -31.96 -6.92
C SER A 169 -6.49 -33.22 -7.36
N LEU A 170 -5.40 -33.08 -8.13
CA LEU A 170 -4.59 -34.20 -8.61
C LEU A 170 -3.74 -34.85 -7.49
N ARG A 171 -3.56 -34.16 -6.36
CA ARG A 171 -2.97 -34.72 -5.12
C ARG A 171 -4.00 -35.00 -4.04
N GLY A 172 -5.28 -35.04 -4.39
CA GLY A 172 -6.35 -35.47 -3.50
C GLY A 172 -6.14 -36.91 -3.02
N GLU A 173 -6.75 -37.25 -1.88
CA GLU A 173 -6.55 -38.54 -1.22
C GLU A 173 -6.89 -39.73 -2.13
N ASP A 174 -7.90 -39.58 -3.00
CA ASP A 174 -8.34 -40.58 -3.99
C ASP A 174 -7.32 -40.86 -5.11
N LEU A 175 -6.37 -39.95 -5.33
CA LEU A 175 -5.41 -39.99 -6.45
C LEU A 175 -3.94 -40.05 -6.01
N ARG A 176 -3.66 -40.02 -4.71
CA ARG A 176 -2.29 -39.94 -4.15
C ARG A 176 -1.36 -41.07 -4.60
N ASP A 177 -1.92 -42.26 -4.84
CA ASP A 177 -1.20 -43.48 -5.23
C ASP A 177 -1.14 -43.66 -6.77
N SER A 178 -1.73 -42.74 -7.54
CA SER A 178 -1.79 -42.79 -9.01
C SER A 178 -0.60 -42.06 -9.64
N ALA A 179 0.36 -42.83 -10.18
CA ALA A 179 1.52 -42.27 -10.86
C ALA A 179 1.17 -41.28 -12.01
N PRO A 180 0.19 -41.55 -12.90
CA PRO A 180 -0.22 -40.59 -13.93
C PRO A 180 -0.82 -39.29 -13.36
N ALA A 181 -1.55 -39.36 -12.23
CA ALA A 181 -2.06 -38.16 -11.58
C ALA A 181 -0.92 -37.31 -10.99
N MET A 182 0.09 -37.96 -10.42
CA MET A 182 1.28 -37.30 -9.89
C MET A 182 2.18 -36.70 -10.98
N GLU A 183 2.29 -37.32 -12.16
CA GLU A 183 2.95 -36.74 -13.34
C GLU A 183 2.20 -35.51 -13.85
N LEU A 184 0.86 -35.60 -14.00
CA LEU A 184 0.05 -34.46 -14.40
C LEU A 184 0.11 -33.33 -13.36
N ALA A 185 0.15 -33.64 -12.06
CA ALA A 185 0.32 -32.65 -11.01
C ALA A 185 1.70 -31.96 -11.03
N ARG A 186 2.74 -32.58 -11.60
CA ARG A 186 4.02 -31.92 -11.87
C ARG A 186 3.89 -31.00 -13.08
N ALA A 187 3.32 -31.48 -14.19
CA ALA A 187 3.11 -30.65 -15.37
C ALA A 187 2.24 -29.41 -15.08
N VAL A 188 1.17 -29.53 -14.28
CA VAL A 188 0.34 -28.39 -13.85
C VAL A 188 1.15 -27.39 -13.02
N ARG A 189 2.05 -27.84 -12.15
CA ARG A 189 2.96 -26.98 -11.39
C ARG A 189 3.96 -26.27 -12.30
N ASP A 190 4.51 -26.97 -13.30
CA ASP A 190 5.46 -26.39 -14.25
C ASP A 190 4.79 -25.30 -15.09
N VAL A 191 3.52 -25.51 -15.50
CA VAL A 191 2.68 -24.47 -16.11
C VAL A 191 2.40 -23.32 -15.14
N ALA A 192 2.15 -23.59 -13.86
CA ALA A 192 1.94 -22.53 -12.86
C ALA A 192 3.19 -21.66 -12.67
N ASN A 193 4.38 -22.27 -12.58
CA ASN A 193 5.67 -21.57 -12.56
C ASN A 193 5.84 -20.69 -13.80
N GLU A 194 5.58 -21.24 -15.00
CA GLU A 194 5.66 -20.51 -16.26
C GLU A 194 4.68 -19.33 -16.31
N THR A 195 3.48 -19.46 -15.74
CA THR A 195 2.51 -18.34 -15.69
C THR A 195 2.95 -17.21 -14.78
N ALA A 196 3.67 -17.49 -13.69
CA ALA A 196 4.30 -16.46 -12.86
C ALA A 196 5.42 -15.73 -13.61
N ARG A 197 6.13 -16.41 -14.54
CA ARG A 197 7.11 -15.77 -15.43
C ARG A 197 6.45 -14.85 -16.45
N VAL A 198 5.33 -15.27 -17.06
CA VAL A 198 4.55 -14.40 -17.97
C VAL A 198 4.01 -13.17 -17.24
N GLU A 199 3.56 -13.34 -16.00
CA GLU A 199 3.13 -12.24 -15.14
C GLU A 199 4.24 -11.23 -14.88
N ARG A 200 5.42 -11.70 -14.43
CA ARG A 200 6.60 -10.85 -14.24
C ARG A 200 7.03 -10.18 -15.54
N ALA A 201 7.00 -10.87 -16.68
CA ALA A 201 7.29 -10.27 -17.98
C ALA A 201 6.32 -9.14 -18.34
N ALA A 202 5.02 -9.30 -18.09
CA ALA A 202 4.01 -8.26 -18.30
C ALA A 202 4.19 -7.06 -17.34
N LEU A 203 4.61 -7.30 -16.11
CA LEU A 203 4.98 -6.24 -15.16
C LEU A 203 6.26 -5.51 -15.58
N CYS A 204 7.25 -6.24 -16.12
CA CYS A 204 8.49 -5.68 -16.66
C CYS A 204 8.19 -4.77 -17.87
N GLU A 205 7.48 -5.28 -18.88
CA GLU A 205 7.10 -4.53 -20.10
C GLU A 205 6.41 -3.21 -19.74
N MET A 206 5.43 -3.28 -18.83
CA MET A 206 4.72 -2.13 -18.29
C MET A 206 5.68 -1.13 -17.61
N ALA A 207 6.57 -1.60 -16.73
CA ALA A 207 7.47 -0.73 -15.97
C ALA A 207 8.62 -0.13 -16.81
N THR A 208 9.02 -0.79 -17.90
CA THR A 208 9.99 -0.29 -18.88
C THR A 208 9.39 0.64 -19.94
N SER A 209 8.07 0.83 -19.95
CA SER A 209 7.41 1.70 -20.93
C SER A 209 7.61 3.18 -20.59
N ASP A 210 8.01 4.01 -21.56
CA ASP A 210 8.08 5.48 -21.40
C ASP A 210 6.77 6.08 -20.88
N ALA A 211 5.64 5.50 -21.26
CA ALA A 211 4.30 5.92 -20.83
C ALA A 211 4.03 5.67 -19.33
N TRP A 212 4.83 4.83 -18.67
CA TRP A 212 4.71 4.53 -17.25
C TRP A 212 5.27 5.63 -16.36
N TRP A 213 6.42 6.18 -16.73
CA TRP A 213 7.10 7.26 -16.00
C TRP A 213 6.63 8.65 -16.43
N GLY A 214 6.10 8.76 -17.66
CA GLY A 214 5.69 10.03 -18.27
C GLY A 214 6.89 10.83 -18.79
N LYS A 215 6.63 12.01 -19.35
CA LYS A 215 7.72 12.96 -19.61
C LYS A 215 8.34 13.37 -18.28
N GLU A 216 9.67 13.44 -18.22
CA GLU A 216 10.34 13.99 -17.05
C GLU A 216 9.78 15.39 -16.72
N PRO A 217 9.62 15.74 -15.43
CA PRO A 217 9.50 17.15 -15.08
C PRO A 217 10.73 17.87 -15.64
N GLU A 218 10.53 19.02 -16.27
CA GLU A 218 11.65 19.83 -16.74
C GLU A 218 12.63 20.06 -15.59
N LYS A 219 13.93 19.99 -15.90
CA LYS A 219 14.99 20.24 -14.91
C LYS A 219 14.86 21.67 -14.39
N ASP A 220 14.23 21.83 -13.24
CA ASP A 220 14.57 22.91 -12.33
C ASP A 220 16.05 22.70 -11.95
N THR A 221 16.89 23.56 -12.52
CA THR A 221 18.32 23.58 -12.26
C THR A 221 18.56 24.17 -10.88
N ASP A 222 19.00 23.34 -9.93
CA ASP A 222 20.14 23.62 -9.03
C ASP A 222 20.39 22.46 -8.05
N GLY A 223 21.66 22.24 -7.68
CA GLY A 223 22.03 21.56 -6.42
C GLY A 223 21.96 20.03 -6.37
N ASP A 224 23.03 19.39 -6.84
CA ASP A 224 23.40 17.98 -6.60
C ASP A 224 22.44 16.86 -7.04
N LYS A 225 23.04 15.69 -7.30
CA LYS A 225 22.29 14.42 -7.30
C LYS A 225 21.98 14.07 -5.85
N SER A 226 20.99 14.75 -5.27
CA SER A 226 20.50 14.42 -3.93
C SER A 226 19.95 12.99 -3.93
N GLU A 227 20.79 12.07 -3.47
CA GLU A 227 20.42 10.69 -3.24
C GLU A 227 19.26 10.68 -2.25
N LEU A 228 18.16 9.98 -2.57
CA LEU A 228 16.91 10.09 -1.83
C LEU A 228 17.13 9.75 -0.36
N GLU A 229 16.97 10.72 0.54
CA GLU A 229 17.07 10.52 1.99
C GLU A 229 15.69 10.48 2.66
N LEU A 230 15.52 9.55 3.59
CA LEU A 230 14.37 9.44 4.49
C LEU A 230 14.86 9.58 5.94
N GLU A 231 14.67 10.75 6.54
CA GLU A 231 14.91 10.94 7.97
C GLU A 231 13.83 10.20 8.79
N VAL A 232 14.28 9.30 9.66
CA VAL A 232 13.44 8.55 10.59
C VAL A 232 13.66 9.12 11.98
N THR A 233 12.75 10.01 12.39
CA THR A 233 12.88 10.88 13.58
C THR A 233 13.36 10.15 14.83
N GLY A 234 14.62 10.39 15.22
CA GLY A 234 15.22 9.82 16.43
C GLY A 234 15.69 8.37 16.31
N LEU A 235 15.83 7.84 15.09
CA LEU A 235 16.43 6.53 14.80
C LEU A 235 17.60 6.62 13.81
N GLY A 236 17.45 7.35 12.70
CA GLY A 236 18.45 7.34 11.62
C GLY A 236 17.98 7.98 10.32
N VAL A 237 18.74 7.75 9.25
CA VAL A 237 18.41 8.14 7.87
C VAL A 237 18.57 6.92 6.97
N VAL A 238 17.63 6.70 6.05
CA VAL A 238 17.76 5.72 4.96
C VAL A 238 18.01 6.47 3.66
N ARG A 239 19.01 6.06 2.87
CA ARG A 239 19.41 6.65 1.59
C ARG A 239 19.14 5.73 0.39
N GLY A 240 19.36 6.27 -0.80
CA GLY A 240 19.66 5.48 -2.00
C GLY A 240 18.59 4.49 -2.41
N ALA A 241 19.03 3.26 -2.74
CA ALA A 241 18.13 2.19 -3.16
C ALA A 241 17.19 1.78 -2.00
N SER A 242 17.73 1.70 -0.79
CA SER A 242 16.96 1.32 0.41
C SER A 242 15.84 2.33 0.71
N ALA A 243 16.04 3.62 0.46
CA ALA A 243 15.02 4.65 0.63
C ALA A 243 13.86 4.48 -0.37
N VAL A 244 14.17 4.27 -1.66
CA VAL A 244 13.15 4.01 -2.69
C VAL A 244 12.41 2.71 -2.40
N ALA A 245 13.10 1.67 -1.94
CA ALA A 245 12.51 0.40 -1.51
C ALA A 245 11.55 0.59 -0.33
N CYS A 246 11.93 1.41 0.66
CA CYS A 246 11.05 1.76 1.79
C CYS A 246 9.78 2.46 1.32
N LEU A 247 9.88 3.45 0.42
CA LEU A 247 8.71 4.14 -0.14
C LEU A 247 7.81 3.21 -0.95
N ASN A 248 8.38 2.29 -1.73
CA ASN A 248 7.61 1.30 -2.50
C ASN A 248 6.87 0.31 -1.59
N ALA A 249 7.56 -0.27 -0.61
CA ALA A 249 6.95 -1.16 0.37
C ALA A 249 5.85 -0.45 1.18
N ARG A 250 6.10 0.79 1.63
CA ARG A 250 5.13 1.64 2.30
C ARG A 250 3.90 1.93 1.45
N SER A 251 4.12 2.37 0.20
CA SER A 251 3.02 2.70 -0.72
C SER A 251 2.15 1.49 -1.02
N TYR A 252 2.75 0.29 -1.06
CA TYR A 252 2.00 -0.95 -1.25
C TYR A 252 1.21 -1.37 -0.01
N ALA A 253 1.81 -1.27 1.18
CA ALA A 253 1.12 -1.48 2.45
C ALA A 253 -0.06 -0.49 2.63
N GLU A 254 0.14 0.79 2.32
CA GLU A 254 -0.91 1.83 2.35
C GLU A 254 -2.01 1.64 1.27
N TYR A 255 -1.69 0.97 0.15
CA TYR A 255 -2.67 0.65 -0.90
C TYR A 255 -3.57 -0.52 -0.50
N LEU A 256 -3.00 -1.58 0.07
CA LEU A 256 -3.74 -2.75 0.56
C LEU A 256 -4.39 -2.52 1.93
N GLY A 257 -3.91 -1.53 2.69
CA GLY A 257 -4.41 -1.22 4.03
C GLY A 257 -3.85 -2.17 5.10
N TRP A 258 -2.64 -2.68 4.91
CA TRP A 258 -2.00 -3.63 5.82
C TRP A 258 -1.76 -3.06 7.22
N ASP A 259 -1.88 -3.96 8.20
CA ASP A 259 -1.48 -3.76 9.58
C ASP A 259 -0.44 -4.84 9.94
N LEU A 260 0.83 -4.55 9.65
CA LEU A 260 1.94 -5.52 9.72
C LEU A 260 2.35 -5.78 11.18
N LYS A 261 2.25 -7.04 11.61
CA LYS A 261 2.56 -7.50 12.97
C LYS A 261 4.05 -7.85 13.12
N ARG A 262 4.50 -8.14 14.35
CA ARG A 262 5.92 -8.46 14.68
C ARG A 262 6.54 -9.48 13.71
N ASP A 263 5.83 -10.57 13.43
CA ASP A 263 6.34 -11.64 12.56
C ASP A 263 6.24 -11.28 11.06
N ASP A 264 5.40 -10.31 10.67
CA ASP A 264 5.38 -9.77 9.31
C ASP A 264 6.65 -8.96 9.08
N TRP A 265 7.04 -8.14 10.06
CA TRP A 265 8.31 -7.41 10.03
C TRP A 265 9.54 -8.33 10.05
N ARG A 266 9.51 -9.45 10.80
CA ARG A 266 10.61 -10.45 10.73
C ARG A 266 10.72 -11.03 9.31
N ALA A 267 9.59 -11.42 8.72
CA ALA A 267 9.57 -11.96 7.35
C ALA A 267 10.01 -10.91 6.31
N LEU A 268 9.52 -9.67 6.42
CA LEU A 268 9.83 -8.57 5.49
C LEU A 268 11.30 -8.16 5.54
N ARG A 269 11.99 -8.31 6.69
CA ARG A 269 13.46 -8.12 6.78
C ARG A 269 14.19 -9.06 5.84
N GLY A 270 13.81 -10.34 5.81
CA GLY A 270 14.40 -11.34 4.92
C GLY A 270 14.18 -11.00 3.44
N VAL A 271 12.98 -10.53 3.09
CA VAL A 271 12.67 -10.04 1.72
C VAL A 271 13.52 -8.82 1.38
N PHE A 272 13.55 -7.81 2.24
CA PHE A 272 14.27 -6.56 2.03
C PHE A 272 15.78 -6.79 1.79
N VAL A 273 16.42 -7.61 2.65
CA VAL A 273 17.85 -7.90 2.54
C VAL A 273 18.17 -8.74 1.29
N GLY A 274 17.41 -9.80 1.00
CA GLY A 274 17.64 -10.63 -0.18
C GLY A 274 17.43 -9.88 -1.50
N CYS A 275 16.40 -9.03 -1.57
CA CYS A 275 16.12 -8.19 -2.73
C CYS A 275 17.24 -7.19 -3.03
N LEU A 276 17.83 -6.54 -2.03
CA LEU A 276 18.93 -5.60 -2.25
C LEU A 276 20.23 -6.35 -2.65
N ARG A 277 20.52 -7.49 -1.98
CA ARG A 277 21.64 -8.38 -2.31
C ARG A 277 21.61 -8.86 -3.76
N ALA A 278 20.44 -9.15 -4.31
CA ALA A 278 20.26 -9.60 -5.69
C ALA A 278 20.87 -8.66 -6.75
N ARG A 279 21.07 -7.38 -6.43
CA ARG A 279 21.71 -6.39 -7.32
C ARG A 279 23.02 -5.84 -6.76
N GLY A 280 23.67 -6.58 -5.85
CA GLY A 280 24.93 -6.18 -5.22
C GLY A 280 24.81 -4.95 -4.32
N ARG A 281 23.58 -4.55 -3.92
CA ARG A 281 23.33 -3.46 -2.98
C ARG A 281 23.27 -4.01 -1.57
N VAL A 282 24.13 -3.53 -0.69
CA VAL A 282 24.11 -3.92 0.73
C VAL A 282 23.32 -2.87 1.50
N ALA A 283 22.27 -3.30 2.20
CA ALA A 283 21.36 -2.39 2.91
C ALA A 283 22.05 -1.57 4.02
N ALA A 284 23.18 -2.05 4.56
CA ALA A 284 23.97 -1.34 5.55
C ALA A 284 24.57 -0.03 5.03
N ASP A 285 25.02 0.00 3.78
CA ASP A 285 25.71 1.17 3.18
C ASP A 285 24.73 2.34 2.95
N ASP A 286 23.44 2.03 2.78
CA ASP A 286 22.35 2.98 2.61
C ASP A 286 21.73 3.46 3.96
N VAL A 287 22.13 2.93 5.13
CA VAL A 287 21.40 3.16 6.40
C VAL A 287 22.29 3.76 7.49
N ASP A 288 22.17 5.08 7.67
CA ASP A 288 22.76 5.82 8.79
C ASP A 288 21.92 5.65 10.07
N ILE A 289 22.59 5.44 11.20
CA ILE A 289 21.95 5.32 12.52
C ILE A 289 22.35 6.53 13.37
N VAL A 290 21.35 7.30 13.83
CA VAL A 290 21.58 8.53 14.60
C VAL A 290 21.54 8.24 16.09
N GLY A 291 22.72 8.22 16.72
CA GLY A 291 22.91 8.24 18.18
C GLY A 291 23.52 6.97 18.77
N ALA A 292 24.49 7.16 19.67
CA ALA A 292 25.31 6.09 20.26
C ALA A 292 24.60 5.13 21.24
N ASN A 293 23.26 5.13 21.30
CA ASN A 293 22.48 4.23 22.14
C ASN A 293 21.89 3.07 21.33
N SER A 294 22.78 2.21 20.83
CA SER A 294 22.43 0.87 20.34
C SER A 294 21.84 -0.03 21.44
N GLY A 295 22.11 0.26 22.72
CA GLY A 295 21.70 -0.47 23.93
C GLY A 295 20.21 -0.45 24.30
N GLY A 296 19.30 -0.48 23.32
CA GLY A 296 17.87 -0.67 23.52
C GLY A 296 17.45 -2.14 23.42
N ALA A 297 17.94 -2.96 24.35
CA ALA A 297 17.69 -4.41 24.35
C ALA A 297 16.28 -4.75 24.86
N GLU A 298 15.31 -4.91 23.94
CA GLU A 298 14.05 -5.60 24.23
C GLU A 298 14.04 -7.02 23.65
N GLY A 299 14.33 -8.00 24.51
CA GLY A 299 13.75 -9.34 24.51
C GLY A 299 13.57 -10.06 23.16
N GLY A 300 14.66 -10.63 22.66
CA GLY A 300 14.63 -11.56 21.52
C GLY A 300 16.03 -11.93 21.06
N ALA A 301 16.68 -12.87 21.76
CA ALA A 301 17.93 -13.46 21.30
C ALA A 301 17.64 -14.38 20.10
N GLU A 302 17.76 -13.81 18.91
CA GLU A 302 18.02 -14.53 17.67
C GLU A 302 19.35 -13.97 17.17
N ASP A 303 20.42 -14.77 17.30
CA ASP A 303 21.77 -14.44 16.83
C ASP A 303 21.77 -14.40 15.29
N ASP A 304 21.29 -13.29 14.77
CA ASP A 304 21.23 -12.97 13.35
C ASP A 304 21.92 -11.62 13.14
N ASP A 305 23.22 -11.61 13.48
CA ASP A 305 24.20 -10.60 13.09
C ASP A 305 24.47 -10.69 11.57
N ASP A 306 23.40 -10.44 10.82
CA ASP A 306 23.39 -10.36 9.38
C ASP A 306 24.21 -9.11 8.99
N VAL A 307 25.48 -9.34 8.58
CA VAL A 307 26.48 -8.31 8.28
C VAL A 307 25.95 -7.23 7.32
N ALA A 308 24.94 -7.56 6.50
CA ALA A 308 24.31 -6.65 5.56
C ALA A 308 23.24 -5.70 6.13
N LEU A 309 22.68 -5.95 7.33
CA LEU A 309 21.76 -5.00 7.99
C LEU A 309 21.56 -5.32 9.48
N THR A 310 22.15 -4.49 10.35
CA THR A 310 22.09 -4.66 11.81
C THR A 310 20.66 -4.54 12.37
N ASN A 311 20.44 -5.09 13.58
CA ASN A 311 19.17 -4.91 14.31
C ASN A 311 18.83 -3.43 14.62
N ALA A 312 19.83 -2.54 14.65
CA ALA A 312 19.61 -1.10 14.74
C ALA A 312 19.20 -0.51 13.38
N GLY A 313 19.90 -0.84 12.29
CA GLY A 313 19.55 -0.41 10.93
C GLY A 313 18.14 -0.87 10.51
N TRP A 314 17.76 -2.11 10.83
CA TRP A 314 16.39 -2.60 10.56
C TRP A 314 15.31 -1.82 11.31
N ARG A 315 15.60 -1.26 12.50
CA ARG A 315 14.65 -0.36 13.19
C ARG A 315 14.46 0.96 12.44
N VAL A 316 15.53 1.51 11.83
CA VAL A 316 15.45 2.69 10.96
C VAL A 316 14.60 2.37 9.73
N VAL A 317 14.95 1.32 8.98
CA VAL A 317 14.23 0.86 7.77
C VAL A 317 12.74 0.61 8.06
N ARG A 318 12.42 -0.10 9.15
CA ARG A 318 11.03 -0.32 9.57
C ARG A 318 10.29 0.99 9.87
N GLY A 319 10.95 1.97 10.47
CA GLY A 319 10.38 3.30 10.74
C GLY A 319 10.21 4.16 9.48
N ALA A 320 11.02 3.95 8.44
CA ALA A 320 10.84 4.56 7.13
C ALA A 320 9.65 3.95 6.36
N ILE A 321 9.45 2.63 6.47
CA ILE A 321 8.30 1.92 5.87
C ILE A 321 7.00 2.25 6.61
N ASP A 322 6.98 2.18 7.94
CA ASP A 322 5.83 2.57 8.75
C ASP A 322 6.23 3.59 9.84
N PRO A 323 5.93 4.89 9.63
CA PRO A 323 6.16 5.93 10.62
C PRO A 323 5.46 5.71 11.97
N ARG A 324 4.43 4.85 12.05
CA ARG A 324 3.77 4.50 13.32
C ARG A 324 4.65 3.63 14.22
N MET A 325 5.60 2.91 13.63
CA MET A 325 6.59 2.10 14.35
C MET A 325 7.71 2.94 14.97
N VAL A 326 7.80 4.22 14.61
CA VAL A 326 8.64 5.20 15.29
C VAL A 326 7.87 5.70 16.50
N SER A 327 8.29 5.28 17.70
CA SER A 327 7.80 5.88 18.95
C SER A 327 7.92 7.40 18.84
N PRO A 328 6.84 8.19 19.00
CA PRO A 328 6.91 9.63 18.87
C PRO A 328 7.97 10.14 19.85
N ARG A 329 9.07 10.69 19.31
CA ARG A 329 10.25 11.15 20.07
C ARG A 329 9.73 11.89 21.29
N ARG A 330 10.01 11.37 22.50
CA ARG A 330 9.57 11.99 23.75
C ARG A 330 10.01 13.44 23.69
N MET A 331 9.05 14.35 23.53
CA MET A 331 9.31 15.78 23.46
C MET A 331 10.14 16.13 24.68
N GLU A 332 11.28 16.80 24.47
CA GLU A 332 12.10 17.26 25.59
C GLU A 332 11.21 17.98 26.58
N GLN A 333 11.38 17.70 27.87
CA GLN A 333 10.44 18.13 28.90
C GLN A 333 10.18 19.65 28.86
N LYS A 334 11.20 20.42 28.47
CA LYS A 334 11.12 21.87 28.19
C LYS A 334 10.16 22.22 27.04
N ALA A 335 10.23 21.52 25.91
CA ALA A 335 9.35 21.71 24.75
C ALA A 335 7.91 21.23 25.01
N ALA A 336 7.76 20.12 25.75
CA ALA A 336 6.45 19.65 26.21
C ALA A 336 5.78 20.66 27.15
N ASN A 337 6.52 21.19 28.13
CA ASN A 337 6.05 22.22 29.05
C ASN A 337 5.69 23.53 28.31
N ALA A 338 6.49 23.95 27.32
CA ALA A 338 6.19 25.12 26.50
C ALA A 338 4.86 24.97 25.75
N ARG A 339 4.63 23.83 25.08
CA ARG A 339 3.34 23.51 24.42
C ARG A 339 2.17 23.51 25.40
N TYR A 340 2.34 22.93 26.59
CA TYR A 340 1.29 22.89 27.61
C TYR A 340 0.92 24.31 28.09
N LEU A 341 1.92 25.17 28.34
CA LEU A 341 1.70 26.55 28.75
C LEU A 341 1.01 27.36 27.66
N ASP A 342 1.37 27.15 26.39
CA ASP A 342 0.74 27.83 25.26
C ASP A 342 -0.72 27.39 25.06
N ALA A 343 -0.99 26.08 25.05
CA ALA A 343 -2.35 25.53 25.02
C ALA A 343 -3.22 26.06 26.18
N ARG A 344 -2.64 26.20 27.38
CA ARG A 344 -3.31 26.77 28.56
C ARG A 344 -3.60 28.28 28.40
N ARG A 345 -2.71 29.05 27.76
CA ARG A 345 -2.96 30.47 27.42
C ARG A 345 -4.10 30.60 26.42
N THR A 346 -4.08 29.81 25.35
CA THR A 346 -5.13 29.78 24.32
C THR A 346 -6.49 29.41 24.90
N LEU A 347 -6.54 28.37 25.76
CA LEU A 347 -7.76 27.99 26.48
C LEU A 347 -8.32 29.13 27.35
N ALA A 348 -7.45 29.86 28.05
CA ALA A 348 -7.85 31.00 28.88
C ALA A 348 -8.36 32.18 28.04
N ALA A 349 -7.72 32.46 26.90
CA ALA A 349 -8.13 33.50 25.96
C ALA A 349 -9.51 33.19 25.35
N GLU A 350 -9.72 31.97 24.84
CA GLU A 350 -11.00 31.56 24.27
C GLU A 350 -12.11 31.46 25.33
N THR A 351 -11.79 31.04 26.57
CA THR A 351 -12.74 31.10 27.70
C THR A 351 -13.16 32.53 28.02
N LYS A 352 -12.24 33.52 27.93
CA LYS A 352 -12.57 34.94 28.10
C LYS A 352 -13.43 35.44 26.95
N ARG A 353 -13.13 35.06 25.70
CA ARG A 353 -13.91 35.40 24.50
C ARG A 353 -15.33 34.86 24.57
N TRP A 354 -15.51 33.59 24.96
CA TRP A 354 -16.81 32.95 25.19
C TRP A 354 -17.66 33.68 26.25
N LYS A 355 -17.04 34.11 27.36
CA LYS A 355 -17.74 34.89 28.39
C LYS A 355 -18.19 36.25 27.86
N ALA A 356 -17.37 36.93 27.05
CA ALA A 356 -17.73 38.20 26.43
C ALA A 356 -18.92 38.05 25.46
N THR A 357 -18.87 37.07 24.55
CA THR A 357 -19.98 36.84 23.59
C THR A 357 -21.29 36.44 24.28
N CYS A 358 -21.21 35.75 25.41
CA CYS A 358 -22.37 35.49 26.27
C CYS A 358 -22.98 36.76 26.89
N GLU A 359 -22.18 37.75 27.31
CA GLU A 359 -22.69 39.05 27.77
C GLU A 359 -23.24 39.91 26.64
N ASP A 360 -22.64 39.87 25.45
CA ASP A 360 -23.16 40.55 24.26
C ASP A 360 -24.51 39.96 23.84
N TYR A 361 -24.67 38.63 23.86
CA TYR A 361 -25.95 37.96 23.65
C TYR A 361 -27.01 38.41 24.69
N LYS A 362 -26.65 38.46 25.98
CA LYS A 362 -27.54 38.99 27.03
C LYS A 362 -27.89 40.47 26.83
N ARG A 363 -26.99 41.27 26.26
CA ARG A 363 -27.23 42.69 25.91
C ARG A 363 -28.21 42.78 24.73
N ALA A 364 -27.96 42.07 23.65
CA ALA A 364 -28.85 42.01 22.48
C ALA A 364 -30.26 41.56 22.86
N ARG A 365 -30.39 40.51 23.69
CA ARG A 365 -31.68 40.02 24.20
C ARG A 365 -32.44 41.08 25.02
N ARG A 366 -31.74 41.91 25.80
CA ARG A 366 -32.35 43.03 26.54
C ARG A 366 -32.88 44.11 25.59
N ILE A 367 -32.10 44.48 24.57
CA ILE A 367 -32.51 45.46 23.53
C ILE A 367 -33.76 44.96 22.80
N VAL A 368 -33.78 43.71 22.33
CA VAL A 368 -34.96 43.12 21.66
C VAL A 368 -36.19 43.10 22.58
N LYS A 369 -36.03 42.80 23.87
CA LYS A 369 -37.14 42.84 24.84
C LYS A 369 -37.68 44.27 25.03
N ALA A 370 -36.80 45.27 25.11
CA ALA A 370 -37.19 46.68 25.22
C ALA A 370 -37.92 47.16 23.95
N ALA A 371 -37.39 46.89 22.77
CA ALA A 371 -38.02 47.23 21.49
C ALA A 371 -39.42 46.59 21.35
N ARG A 372 -39.58 45.32 21.73
CA ARG A 372 -40.90 44.66 21.79
C ARG A 372 -41.86 45.38 22.74
N HIS A 373 -41.38 45.81 23.91
CA HIS A 373 -42.22 46.52 24.89
C HIS A 373 -42.70 47.88 24.35
N GLU A 374 -41.81 48.67 23.74
CA GLU A 374 -42.19 49.93 23.11
C GLU A 374 -43.16 49.73 21.93
N VAL A 375 -42.97 48.70 21.09
CA VAL A 375 -43.94 48.34 20.03
C VAL A 375 -45.31 47.95 20.60
N HIS A 376 -45.37 47.22 21.72
CA HIS A 376 -46.64 46.91 22.38
C HIS A 376 -47.31 48.16 22.98
N LYS A 377 -46.51 49.08 23.53
CA LYS A 377 -46.96 50.34 24.13
C LYS A 377 -47.47 51.33 23.08
N SER A 378 -46.75 51.54 21.98
CA SER A 378 -47.19 52.39 20.87
C SER A 378 -48.43 51.82 20.19
N ARG A 379 -48.49 50.50 19.94
CA ARG A 379 -49.70 49.84 19.42
C ARG A 379 -50.90 49.97 20.36
N ARG A 380 -50.70 50.10 21.67
CA ARG A 380 -51.77 50.39 22.64
C ARG A 380 -52.21 51.85 22.55
N ALA A 381 -51.29 52.81 22.43
CA ALA A 381 -51.62 54.23 22.27
C ALA A 381 -52.43 54.49 21.00
N VAL A 382 -51.96 54.01 19.83
CA VAL A 382 -52.67 54.16 18.55
C VAL A 382 -54.09 53.56 18.60
N ARG A 383 -54.29 52.45 19.32
CA ARG A 383 -55.62 51.83 19.51
C ARG A 383 -56.57 52.62 20.44
N VAL A 384 -56.04 53.54 21.23
CA VAL A 384 -56.82 54.44 22.08
C VAL A 384 -57.14 55.74 21.34
N GLU A 385 -56.22 56.23 20.50
CA GLU A 385 -56.43 57.45 19.68
C GLU A 385 -57.38 57.21 18.48
N TYR A 386 -57.49 55.98 17.98
CA TYR A 386 -58.43 55.58 16.92
C TYR A 386 -59.79 55.04 17.43
N ARG A 387 -60.11 55.25 18.72
CA ARG A 387 -61.38 54.88 19.35
C ARG A 387 -62.11 56.11 19.86
#